data_AF-A0A6B1INX4-F1
#
_entry.id   AF-A0A6B1INX4-F1
#
_cell.length_a   1.000
_cell.length_b   1.000
_cell.length_c   1.000
_cell.angle_alpha   90.00
_cell.angle_beta   90.00
_cell.angle_gamma   90.00
#
_symmetry.space_group_name_H-M   'P 1'
#
loop_
_entity.id
_entity.type
_entity.pdbx_description
1 polymer ?
#
loop_
_entity_poly.entity_id
_entity_poly.type
_entity_poly.pdbx_seq_one_letter_code
_entity_poly.pdbx_strand_id
1 'polypeptide(L)'
;MTDADQPCSTDADETESGPSLAPLMGATYVVAGIAHFLIPERFAEAVPPSFPRPVGLVYLSGIAEIVLGVGVAWRRTRRPSAWGIVALLVAVFPANVHLARSDTLNDLVPDRLLAPARLAALIRLPFQAVLIAWALRYTDSDEEAATTAEAATAEA
;
A
#
# COMPACT_ATOMS: atom_id res chain seq x y z
N MET A 1 20.48 16.20 56.52
CA MET A 1 19.17 15.82 57.04
C MET A 1 18.16 16.60 56.22
N THR A 2 17.98 16.17 54.96
CA THR A 2 16.78 15.47 54.41
C THR A 2 15.63 16.47 54.26
N ASP A 3 15.02 16.75 53.12
CA ASP A 3 14.60 15.97 51.92
C ASP A 3 14.54 16.97 50.75
N ALA A 4 15.08 16.70 49.56
CA ALA A 4 14.33 16.13 48.42
C ALA A 4 12.87 16.62 48.32
N ASP A 5 12.58 17.47 47.34
CA ASP A 5 11.68 17.09 46.24
C ASP A 5 11.47 18.26 45.29
N GLN A 6 12.14 18.18 44.14
CA GLN A 6 11.52 18.62 42.90
C GLN A 6 11.16 17.29 42.21
N PRO A 7 9.88 17.04 41.89
CA PRO A 7 9.51 17.23 40.50
C PRO A 7 8.01 17.54 40.29
N CYS A 8 7.73 18.60 39.55
CA CYS A 8 6.54 18.61 38.71
C CYS A 8 6.84 19.45 37.47
N SER A 9 7.84 19.01 36.70
CA SER A 9 7.67 19.08 35.26
C SER A 9 6.53 18.13 34.95
N THR A 10 5.30 18.65 34.97
CA THR A 10 4.23 18.04 34.20
C THR A 10 4.77 18.03 32.79
N ASP A 11 5.28 16.86 32.40
CA ASP A 11 5.53 16.50 31.02
C ASP A 11 4.20 16.67 30.31
N ALA A 12 3.98 17.90 29.82
CA ALA A 12 3.18 18.15 28.65
C ALA A 12 3.93 17.60 27.43
N ASP A 13 4.37 16.34 27.52
CA ASP A 13 4.38 15.43 26.40
C ASP A 13 2.91 14.97 26.25
N GLU A 14 2.03 15.93 25.96
CA GLU A 14 0.84 15.63 25.18
C GLU A 14 1.40 15.14 23.85
N THR A 15 1.68 13.83 23.83
CA THR A 15 2.01 13.04 22.68
C THR A 15 1.35 13.64 21.44
N GLU A 16 2.12 14.40 20.67
CA GLU A 16 1.81 14.75 19.29
C GLU A 16 1.93 13.48 18.44
N SER A 17 1.18 12.45 18.82
CA SER A 17 0.86 11.31 17.98
C SER A 17 -0.13 11.83 16.94
N GLY A 18 0.38 12.61 15.98
CA GLY A 18 -0.38 13.01 14.81
C GLY A 18 -1.12 11.80 14.23
N PRO A 19 -2.34 11.99 13.70
CA PRO A 19 -3.18 10.87 13.28
C PRO A 19 -2.39 9.97 12.32
N SER A 20 -2.13 8.73 12.77
CA SER A 20 -1.43 7.74 11.96
C SER A 20 -2.20 7.58 10.64
N LEU A 21 -1.58 7.87 9.50
CA LEU A 21 -2.22 7.73 8.19
C LEU A 21 -2.43 6.26 7.76
N ALA A 22 -2.04 5.30 8.59
CA ALA A 22 -2.12 3.88 8.27
C ALA A 22 -3.55 3.31 8.13
N PRO A 23 -4.57 3.74 8.89
CA PRO A 23 -5.95 3.33 8.65
C PRO A 23 -6.48 3.87 7.32
N LEU A 24 -6.07 5.08 6.91
CA LEU A 24 -6.41 5.65 5.61
C LEU A 24 -5.78 4.84 4.48
N MET A 25 -4.52 4.47 4.63
CA MET A 25 -3.83 3.56 3.72
C MET A 25 -4.57 2.23 3.63
N GLY A 26 -4.86 1.60 4.77
CA GLY A 26 -5.58 0.34 4.84
C GLY A 26 -6.95 0.39 4.15
N ALA A 27 -7.74 1.44 4.43
CA ALA A 27 -9.03 1.67 3.77
C ALA A 27 -8.88 1.81 2.26
N THR A 28 -7.84 2.48 1.78
CA THR A 28 -7.56 2.65 0.35
C THR A 28 -7.35 1.30 -0.35
N TYR A 29 -6.56 0.39 0.25
CA TYR A 29 -6.35 -0.96 -0.30
C TYR A 29 -7.57 -1.85 -0.17
N VAL A 30 -8.35 -1.74 0.91
CA VAL A 30 -9.59 -2.52 1.05
C VAL A 30 -10.60 -2.12 -0.02
N VAL A 31 -10.79 -0.81 -0.27
CA VAL A 31 -11.68 -0.31 -1.32
C VAL A 31 -11.18 -0.74 -2.70
N ALA A 32 -9.88 -0.65 -2.96
CA ALA A 32 -9.28 -1.14 -4.20
C ALA A 32 -9.52 -2.64 -4.40
N GLY A 33 -9.35 -3.44 -3.34
CA GLY A 33 -9.58 -4.89 -3.39
C GLY A 33 -11.03 -5.23 -3.67
N ILE A 34 -12.00 -4.51 -3.09
CA ILE A 34 -13.43 -4.67 -3.41
C ILE A 34 -13.70 -4.36 -4.89
N ALA A 35 -13.07 -3.32 -5.45
CA ALA A 35 -13.26 -2.96 -6.86
C ALA A 35 -12.87 -4.10 -7.82
N HIS A 36 -11.86 -4.91 -7.48
CA HIS A 36 -11.47 -6.09 -8.26
C HIS A 36 -12.58 -7.13 -8.36
N PHE A 37 -13.50 -7.20 -7.39
CA PHE A 37 -14.66 -8.10 -7.45
C PHE A 37 -15.86 -7.50 -8.18
N LEU A 38 -15.97 -6.18 -8.21
CA LEU A 38 -17.10 -5.48 -8.86
C LEU A 38 -16.95 -5.41 -10.38
N ILE A 39 -15.72 -5.23 -10.88
CA ILE A 39 -15.44 -5.06 -12.31
C ILE A 39 -14.22 -5.90 -12.77
N PRO A 40 -14.18 -7.21 -12.47
CA PRO A 40 -13.00 -8.04 -12.68
C PRO A 40 -12.54 -8.11 -14.13
N GLU A 41 -13.47 -8.05 -15.10
CA GLU A 41 -13.16 -8.10 -16.53
C GLU A 41 -12.30 -6.90 -16.95
N ARG A 42 -12.61 -5.71 -16.43
CA ARG A 42 -11.86 -4.47 -16.72
C ARG A 42 -10.45 -4.51 -16.17
N PHE A 43 -10.24 -5.18 -15.04
CA PHE A 43 -8.89 -5.39 -14.50
C PHE A 43 -8.15 -6.49 -15.25
N ALA A 44 -8.85 -7.52 -15.71
CA ALA A 44 -8.27 -8.63 -16.47
C ALA A 44 -7.73 -8.17 -17.83
N GLU A 45 -8.33 -7.15 -18.43
CA GLU A 45 -7.86 -6.48 -19.66
C GLU A 45 -6.46 -5.85 -19.52
N ALA A 46 -6.07 -5.47 -18.29
CA ALA A 46 -4.73 -4.95 -18.03
C ALA A 46 -3.68 -6.07 -17.98
N VAL A 47 -4.09 -7.32 -17.74
CA VAL A 47 -3.17 -8.44 -17.55
C VAL A 47 -2.55 -8.82 -18.90
N PRO A 48 -1.22 -8.91 -19.01
CA PRO A 48 -0.57 -9.28 -20.26
C PRO A 48 -0.99 -10.68 -20.73
N PRO A 49 -1.10 -10.93 -22.05
CA PRO A 49 -1.53 -12.22 -22.60
C PRO A 49 -0.59 -13.38 -22.24
N SER A 50 0.62 -13.09 -21.76
CA SER A 50 1.58 -14.07 -21.24
C SER A 50 1.08 -14.80 -19.97
N PHE A 51 0.09 -14.25 -19.26
CA PHE A 51 -0.42 -14.83 -18.02
C PHE A 51 -1.71 -15.62 -18.24
N PRO A 52 -1.78 -16.88 -17.76
CA PRO A 52 -2.99 -17.68 -17.85
C PRO A 52 -4.04 -17.21 -16.83
N ARG A 53 -5.32 -17.23 -17.22
CA ARG A 53 -6.49 -16.91 -16.36
C ARG A 53 -6.43 -15.51 -15.71
N PRO A 54 -6.46 -14.43 -16.51
CA PRO A 54 -6.31 -13.05 -16.01
C PRO A 54 -7.37 -12.68 -14.95
N VAL A 55 -8.62 -13.09 -15.11
CA VAL A 55 -9.68 -12.88 -14.12
C VAL A 55 -9.38 -13.55 -12.77
N GLY A 56 -8.78 -14.74 -12.78
CA GLY A 56 -8.39 -15.43 -11.55
C GLY A 56 -7.28 -14.69 -10.80
N LEU A 57 -6.33 -14.10 -11.52
CA LEU A 57 -5.26 -13.27 -10.95
C LEU A 57 -5.82 -11.99 -10.34
N VAL A 58 -6.82 -11.38 -10.97
CA VAL A 58 -7.54 -10.19 -10.46
C VAL A 58 -8.25 -10.49 -9.15
N TYR A 59 -8.93 -11.63 -9.03
CA TYR A 59 -9.53 -12.02 -7.76
C TYR A 59 -8.46 -12.30 -6.69
N LEU A 60 -7.37 -12.98 -7.05
CA LEU A 60 -6.28 -13.26 -6.11
C LEU A 60 -5.65 -11.96 -5.59
N SER A 61 -5.38 -10.99 -6.46
CA SER A 61 -4.86 -9.68 -6.06
C SER A 61 -5.88 -8.92 -5.21
N GLY A 62 -7.17 -8.96 -5.55
CA GLY A 62 -8.24 -8.34 -4.75
C GLY A 62 -8.33 -8.90 -3.33
N ILE A 63 -8.21 -10.22 -3.16
CA ILE A 63 -8.13 -10.85 -1.81
C ILE A 63 -6.89 -10.34 -1.07
N ALA A 64 -5.73 -10.34 -1.74
CA ALA A 64 -4.48 -9.88 -1.13
C ALA A 64 -4.55 -8.41 -0.69
N GLU A 65 -5.11 -7.52 -1.50
CA GLU A 65 -5.31 -6.10 -1.17
C GLU A 65 -6.18 -5.92 0.08
N ILE A 66 -7.27 -6.67 0.21
CA ILE A 66 -8.15 -6.61 1.39
C ILE A 66 -7.40 -7.09 2.64
N VAL A 67 -6.76 -8.26 2.57
CA VAL A 67 -6.05 -8.86 3.71
C VAL A 67 -4.91 -7.94 4.17
N LEU A 68 -4.11 -7.43 3.23
CA LEU A 68 -2.99 -6.54 3.54
C LEU A 68 -3.47 -5.14 3.97
N GLY A 69 -4.57 -4.64 3.41
CA GLY A 69 -5.18 -3.37 3.79
C GLY A 69 -5.71 -3.39 5.23
N VAL A 70 -6.38 -4.48 5.63
CA VAL A 70 -6.76 -4.70 7.03
C VAL A 70 -5.52 -4.88 7.90
N GLY A 71 -4.53 -5.64 7.42
CA GLY A 71 -3.29 -5.92 8.13
C GLY A 71 -2.42 -4.67 8.39
N VAL A 72 -2.39 -3.70 7.47
CA VAL A 72 -1.60 -2.47 7.65
C VAL A 72 -2.23 -1.51 8.66
N ALA A 73 -3.56 -1.56 8.80
CA ALA A 73 -4.28 -0.79 9.82
C ALA A 73 -3.90 -1.23 11.24
N TRP A 74 -3.66 -2.53 11.46
CA TRP A 74 -3.31 -3.09 12.76
C TRP A 74 -1.82 -2.93 13.08
N ARG A 75 -1.48 -2.36 14.25
CA ARG A 75 -0.07 -2.08 14.63
C ARG A 75 0.82 -3.33 14.59
N ARG A 76 0.31 -4.50 15.02
CA ARG A 76 1.08 -5.75 15.10
C ARG A 76 1.46 -6.33 13.72
N THR A 77 0.59 -6.18 12.73
CA THR A 77 0.78 -6.72 11.38
C THR A 77 1.18 -5.65 10.37
N ARG A 78 1.43 -4.42 10.82
CA ARG A 78 1.65 -3.27 9.94
C ARG A 78 2.82 -3.46 8.99
N ARG A 79 3.98 -3.87 9.51
CA ARG A 79 5.19 -4.05 8.70
C ARG A 79 5.12 -5.20 7.70
N PRO A 80 4.73 -6.43 8.08
CA PRO A 80 4.60 -7.50 7.10
C PRO A 80 3.52 -7.16 6.06
N SER A 81 2.47 -6.43 6.45
CA SER A 81 1.45 -5.97 5.52
C SER A 81 1.97 -4.89 4.57
N ALA A 82 2.76 -3.94 5.06
CA ALA A 82 3.39 -2.91 4.22
C ALA A 82 4.33 -3.54 3.18
N TRP A 83 5.18 -4.49 3.59
CA TRP A 83 6.00 -5.27 2.66
C TRP A 83 5.17 -6.08 1.66
N GLY A 84 4.09 -6.72 2.13
CA GLY A 84 3.16 -7.42 1.26
C GLY A 84 2.50 -6.50 0.23
N ILE A 85 2.14 -5.28 0.63
CA ILE A 85 1.57 -4.25 -0.27
C ILE A 85 2.60 -3.84 -1.32
N VAL A 86 3.85 -3.59 -0.92
CA VAL A 86 4.94 -3.29 -1.87
C VAL A 86 5.11 -4.43 -2.87
N ALA A 87 5.20 -5.68 -2.38
CA ALA A 87 5.34 -6.86 -3.24
C ALA A 87 4.16 -7.02 -4.20
N LEU A 88 2.93 -6.81 -3.72
CA LEU A 88 1.71 -6.88 -4.52
C LEU A 88 1.71 -5.82 -5.61
N LEU A 89 2.02 -4.56 -5.26
CA LEU A 89 2.11 -3.47 -6.22
C LEU A 89 3.18 -3.77 -7.28
N VAL A 90 4.36 -4.27 -6.89
CA VAL A 90 5.39 -4.67 -7.86
C VAL A 90 4.89 -5.80 -8.76
N ALA A 91 4.15 -6.77 -8.23
CA ALA A 91 3.61 -7.89 -9.00
C ALA A 91 2.56 -7.46 -10.04
N VAL A 92 1.71 -6.47 -9.73
CA VAL A 92 0.70 -5.95 -10.68
C VAL A 92 1.22 -4.87 -11.62
N PHE A 93 2.43 -4.32 -11.37
CA PHE A 93 3.05 -3.30 -12.21
C PHE A 93 3.15 -3.67 -13.70
N PRO A 94 3.56 -4.90 -14.10
CA PRO A 94 3.60 -5.29 -15.50
C PRO A 94 2.24 -5.18 -16.20
N ALA A 95 1.14 -5.44 -15.48
CA ALA A 95 -0.22 -5.30 -16.01
C ALA A 95 -0.57 -3.83 -16.27
N ASN A 96 -0.25 -2.94 -15.33
CA ASN A 96 -0.50 -1.51 -15.52
C ASN A 96 0.37 -0.90 -16.63
N VAL A 97 1.62 -1.36 -16.77
CA VAL A 97 2.50 -0.96 -17.89
C VAL A 97 1.97 -1.48 -19.23
N HIS A 98 1.48 -2.72 -19.26
CA HIS A 98 0.87 -3.29 -20.46
C HIS A 98 -0.34 -2.45 -20.89
N LEU A 99 -1.26 -2.13 -19.97
CA LEU A 99 -2.42 -1.29 -20.28
C LEU A 99 -2.03 0.10 -20.79
N ALA A 100 -0.97 0.70 -20.24
CA ALA A 100 -0.51 2.04 -20.64
C ALA A 100 0.22 2.06 -21.99
N ARG A 101 0.84 0.95 -22.40
CA ARG A 101 1.62 0.85 -23.65
C ARG A 101 0.90 0.15 -24.80
N SER A 102 -0.09 -0.69 -24.49
CA SER A 102 -0.82 -1.46 -25.50
C SER A 102 -1.94 -0.65 -26.12
N ASP A 103 -2.27 -1.00 -27.36
CA ASP A 103 -3.46 -0.53 -28.05
C ASP A 103 -4.74 -1.23 -27.57
N THR A 104 -4.65 -2.10 -26.56
CA THR A 104 -5.78 -2.82 -25.96
C THR A 104 -6.93 -1.88 -25.60
N LEU A 105 -6.64 -0.64 -25.18
CA LEU A 105 -7.66 0.38 -24.90
C LEU A 105 -8.48 0.78 -26.15
N ASN A 106 -7.91 0.76 -27.36
CA ASN A 106 -8.60 1.14 -28.60
C ASN A 106 -9.76 0.20 -28.91
N ASP A 107 -9.62 -1.09 -28.56
CA ASP A 107 -10.65 -2.10 -28.81
C ASP A 107 -11.72 -2.14 -27.70
N LEU A 108 -11.42 -1.58 -26.52
CA LEU A 108 -12.21 -1.71 -25.31
C LEU A 108 -13.11 -0.51 -25.00
N VAL A 109 -12.67 0.70 -25.38
CA VAL A 109 -13.40 1.94 -25.10
C VAL A 109 -13.77 2.64 -26.39
N PRO A 110 -14.99 3.22 -26.49
CA PRO A 110 -15.36 4.03 -27.64
C PRO A 110 -14.37 5.17 -27.87
N ASP A 111 -14.14 5.57 -29.12
CA ASP A 111 -13.16 6.61 -29.50
C ASP A 111 -13.24 7.88 -28.64
N ARG A 112 -14.45 8.31 -28.28
CA ARG A 112 -14.70 9.48 -27.43
C ARG A 112 -14.11 9.36 -26.01
N LEU A 113 -13.92 8.13 -25.52
CA LEU A 113 -13.37 7.81 -24.20
C LEU A 113 -11.92 7.31 -24.27
N LEU A 114 -11.35 7.16 -25.47
CA LEU A 114 -10.01 6.61 -25.62
C LEU A 114 -8.93 7.52 -25.03
N ALA A 115 -8.99 8.82 -25.33
CA ALA A 115 -8.07 9.82 -24.78
C ALA A 115 -8.09 9.86 -23.24
N PRO A 116 -9.25 9.96 -22.55
CA PRO A 116 -9.27 9.92 -21.10
C PRO A 116 -8.86 8.55 -20.53
N ALA A 117 -9.16 7.43 -21.20
CA ALA A 117 -8.72 6.11 -20.75
C ALA A 117 -7.18 5.96 -20.80
N ARG A 118 -6.55 6.40 -21.90
CA ARG A 118 -5.08 6.43 -22.03
C ARG A 118 -4.44 7.32 -20.96
N LEU A 119 -5.03 8.49 -20.72
CA LEU A 119 -4.56 9.39 -19.66
C LEU A 119 -4.69 8.75 -18.27
N ALA A 120 -5.81 8.09 -17.98
CA ALA A 120 -6.01 7.39 -16.72
C ALA A 120 -4.99 6.25 -16.53
N ALA A 121 -4.72 5.46 -17.56
CA ALA A 121 -3.69 4.42 -17.53
C ALA A 121 -2.29 5.01 -17.29
N LEU A 122 -1.97 6.15 -17.90
CA LEU A 122 -0.70 6.86 -17.70
C LEU A 122 -0.57 7.40 -16.27
N ILE A 123 -1.63 8.02 -15.72
CA ILE A 123 -1.67 8.55 -14.34
C ILE A 123 -1.59 7.43 -13.30
N ARG A 124 -2.06 6.22 -13.63
CA ARG A 124 -2.00 5.06 -12.74
C ARG A 124 -0.57 4.69 -12.35
N LEU A 125 0.38 4.82 -13.27
CA LEU A 125 1.78 4.46 -13.04
C LEU A 125 2.47 5.33 -11.95
N PRO A 126 2.47 6.68 -12.03
CA PRO A 126 3.01 7.51 -10.95
C PRO A 126 2.18 7.38 -9.67
N PHE A 127 0.86 7.20 -9.75
CA PHE A 127 0.04 6.96 -8.57
C PHE A 127 0.45 5.69 -7.82
N GLN A 128 0.74 4.61 -8.56
CA GLN A 128 1.25 3.37 -8.00
C GLN A 128 2.62 3.56 -7.32
N ALA A 129 3.51 4.38 -7.88
CA ALA A 129 4.78 4.72 -7.23
C ALA A 129 4.58 5.49 -5.92
N VAL A 130 3.61 6.41 -5.86
CA VAL A 130 3.23 7.12 -4.63
C VAL A 130 2.72 6.14 -3.56
N LEU A 131 1.88 5.18 -3.96
CA LEU A 131 1.36 4.14 -3.06
C LEU A 131 2.49 3.24 -2.49
N ILE A 132 3.47 2.88 -3.31
CA ILE A 132 4.67 2.14 -2.87
C ILE A 132 5.47 2.99 -1.87
N ALA A 133 5.76 4.25 -2.19
CA ALA A 133 6.50 5.15 -1.30
C ALA A 133 5.79 5.35 0.04
N TRP A 134 4.45 5.40 0.03
CA TRP A 134 3.66 5.47 1.24
C TRP A 134 3.72 4.17 2.06
N ALA A 135 3.72 3.01 1.42
CA ALA A 135 3.90 1.73 2.10
C ALA A 135 5.28 1.61 2.77
N LEU A 136 6.34 2.05 2.10
CA LEU A 136 7.70 2.03 2.64
C LEU A 136 7.87 2.88 3.92
N ARG A 137 7.09 3.95 4.08
CA ARG A 137 7.06 4.71 5.35
C ARG A 137 6.68 3.87 6.57
N TYR A 138 6.01 2.74 6.35
CA TYR A 138 5.60 1.82 7.41
C TYR A 138 6.50 0.57 7.52
N THR A 139 7.55 0.45 6.71
CA THR A 139 8.56 -0.62 6.83
C THR A 139 9.71 -0.24 7.77
N ASP A 140 10.07 1.04 7.85
CA ASP A 140 11.33 1.47 8.49
C ASP A 140 11.28 1.49 10.02
N SER A 141 10.09 1.46 10.64
CA SER A 141 9.99 1.66 12.08
C SER A 141 10.66 0.54 12.92
N ASP A 142 11.09 -0.60 12.33
CA ASP A 142 11.67 -1.76 13.07
C ASP A 142 13.18 -1.70 13.12
N GLU A 143 13.82 -1.04 12.16
CA GLU A 143 15.27 -0.94 12.14
C GLU A 143 15.74 -0.10 13.33
N GLU A 144 15.03 0.98 13.63
CA GLU A 144 15.27 1.81 14.83
C GLU A 144 14.99 1.06 16.13
N ALA A 145 13.88 0.30 16.22
CA ALA A 145 13.51 -0.41 17.45
C ALA A 145 14.40 -1.63 17.71
N ALA A 146 14.78 -2.38 16.68
CA ALA A 146 15.70 -3.50 16.77
C ALA A 146 17.14 -3.04 17.06
N THR A 147 17.60 -1.96 16.40
CA THR A 147 18.92 -1.36 16.67
C THR A 147 19.00 -0.82 18.10
N THR A 148 17.94 -0.19 18.61
CA THR A 148 17.90 0.32 19.99
C THR A 148 17.89 -0.82 21.01
N ALA A 149 17.17 -1.91 20.73
CA ALA A 149 17.16 -3.09 21.61
C ALA A 149 18.53 -3.81 21.61
N GLU A 150 19.18 -3.93 20.46
CA GLU A 150 20.51 -4.54 20.35
C GLU A 150 21.59 -3.69 21.05
N ALA A 151 21.55 -2.37 20.88
CA ALA A 151 22.42 -1.43 21.60
C ALA A 151 22.22 -1.49 23.13
N ALA A 152 20.96 -1.55 23.60
CA ALA A 152 20.66 -1.64 25.02
C ALA A 152 21.06 -3.00 25.65
N THR A 153 21.14 -4.07 24.86
CA THR A 153 21.57 -5.40 25.34
C THR A 153 23.11 -5.54 25.30
N ALA A 154 23.79 -4.76 24.46
CA ALA A 154 25.25 -4.75 24.37
C ALA A 154 25.93 -3.89 25.46
N GLU A 155 25.21 -2.95 26.07
CA GLU A 155 25.71 -2.11 27.19
C GLU A 155 25.34 -2.64 28.60
N ALA A 156 24.65 -3.77 28.70
CA ALA A 156 24.26 -4.43 29.97
C ALA A 156 25.14 -5.66 30.27
#